data_AF-A0A0R1P251-F1
#
_entry.id   AF-A0A0R1P251-F1
#
_cell.length_a   1.000
_cell.length_b   1.000
_cell.length_c   1.000
_cell.angle_alpha   90.00
_cell.angle_beta   90.00
_cell.angle_gamma   90.00
#
_symmetry.space_group_name_H-M   'P 1'
#
loop_
_entity.id
_entity.type
_entity.pdbx_description
1 polymer ?
#
loop_
_entity_poly.entity_id
_entity_poly.type
_entity_poly.pdbx_seq_one_letter_code
_entity_poly.pdbx_strand_id
1 'polypeptide(L)'
;MASLDDLKTMLGLATDDTSQDSVLALILKNTDLQLRFKLALGVGEQVPNELAYIPIEVAVRRYNRLKNEGMTSYTQEGESITFNSNDFDDFQADIDDWRKRHSQDVLITVDPFYRKRGD
;
A
#
# COMPACT_ATOMS: atom_id res chain seq x y z
N MET A 1 1.58 -10.55 -4.60
CA MET A 1 2.34 -9.82 -3.55
C MET A 1 3.57 -9.22 -4.20
N ALA A 2 3.96 -8.01 -3.81
CA ALA A 2 5.18 -7.35 -4.28
C ALA A 2 6.43 -8.14 -3.87
N SER A 3 7.34 -8.40 -4.83
CA SER A 3 8.58 -9.15 -4.58
C SER A 3 9.71 -8.24 -4.11
N LEU A 4 10.60 -8.79 -3.26
CA LEU A 4 11.84 -8.13 -2.86
C LEU A 4 12.77 -7.94 -4.08
N ASP A 5 12.84 -8.94 -4.96
CA ASP A 5 13.70 -8.89 -6.14
C ASP A 5 13.22 -7.85 -7.16
N ASP A 6 11.90 -7.69 -7.31
CA ASP A 6 11.31 -6.65 -8.16
C ASP A 6 11.66 -5.26 -7.61
N LEU A 7 11.59 -5.09 -6.28
CA LEU A 7 11.98 -3.84 -5.63
C LEU A 7 13.47 -3.55 -5.80
N LYS A 8 14.35 -4.54 -5.61
CA LYS A 8 15.79 -4.39 -5.86
C LYS A 8 16.06 -3.98 -7.31
N THR A 9 15.38 -4.64 -8.25
CA THR A 9 15.48 -4.33 -9.68
C THR A 9 15.06 -2.89 -9.97
N MET A 10 13.95 -2.41 -9.40
CA MET A 10 13.51 -1.02 -9.56
C MET A 10 14.47 0.00 -8.94
N LEU A 11 15.17 -0.38 -7.88
CA LEU A 11 16.19 0.47 -7.23
C LEU A 11 17.56 0.41 -7.91
N GLY A 12 17.72 -0.44 -8.93
CA GLY A 12 19.02 -0.67 -9.59
C GLY A 12 20.04 -1.37 -8.68
N LEU A 13 19.58 -2.12 -7.68
CA LEU A 13 20.41 -2.92 -6.79
C LEU A 13 20.61 -4.32 -7.38
N ALA A 14 21.79 -4.91 -7.15
CA ALA A 14 22.05 -6.29 -7.53
C ALA A 14 21.16 -7.24 -6.70
N THR A 15 20.54 -8.23 -7.33
CA THR A 15 19.58 -9.11 -6.66
C THR A 15 20.22 -10.00 -5.60
N ASP A 16 21.50 -10.34 -5.78
CA ASP A 16 22.34 -11.11 -4.86
C ASP A 16 22.94 -10.27 -3.72
N ASP A 17 22.86 -8.94 -3.79
CA ASP A 17 23.23 -8.06 -2.67
C ASP A 17 22.12 -8.10 -1.60
N THR A 18 22.47 -8.59 -0.41
CA THR A 18 21.54 -8.74 0.72
C THR A 18 21.69 -7.64 1.78
N SER A 19 22.55 -6.65 1.57
CA SER A 19 22.90 -5.64 2.58
C SER A 19 21.71 -4.76 3.02
N GLN A 20 20.70 -4.61 2.15
CA GLN A 20 19.52 -3.78 2.37
C GLN A 20 18.22 -4.59 2.56
N ASP A 21 18.29 -5.92 2.54
CA ASP A 21 17.09 -6.78 2.45
C ASP A 21 16.15 -6.61 3.63
N SER A 22 16.69 -6.43 4.83
CA SER A 22 15.90 -6.22 6.04
C SER A 22 15.09 -4.92 5.96
N VAL A 23 15.69 -3.84 5.47
CA VAL A 23 15.05 -2.53 5.31
C VAL A 23 14.03 -2.58 4.19
N LEU A 24 14.39 -3.13 3.02
CA LEU A 24 13.51 -3.27 1.88
C LEU A 24 12.28 -4.14 2.20
N ALA A 25 12.48 -5.27 2.89
CA ALA A 25 11.39 -6.14 3.33
C ALA A 25 10.46 -5.44 4.33
N LEU A 26 11.01 -4.65 5.25
CA LEU A 26 10.21 -3.88 6.21
C LEU A 26 9.39 -2.80 5.51
N ILE A 27 9.97 -2.08 4.54
CA ILE A 27 9.25 -1.09 3.73
C ILE A 27 8.11 -1.77 2.97
N LEU A 28 8.38 -2.86 2.26
CA LEU A 28 7.35 -3.60 1.52
C LEU A 28 6.23 -4.08 2.42
N LYS A 29 6.57 -4.70 3.55
CA LYS A 29 5.59 -5.19 4.53
C LYS A 29 4.70 -4.06 5.05
N ASN A 30 5.28 -2.94 5.45
CA ASN A 30 4.50 -1.81 5.98
C ASN A 30 3.63 -1.16 4.91
N THR A 31 4.13 -1.07 3.68
CA THR A 31 3.37 -0.55 2.54
C THR A 31 2.21 -1.46 2.18
N ASP A 32 2.41 -2.78 2.13
CA ASP A 32 1.36 -3.77 1.91
C ASP A 32 0.26 -3.66 2.98
N LEU A 33 0.64 -3.61 4.26
CA LEU A 33 -0.31 -3.46 5.37
C LEU A 33 -1.12 -2.15 5.27
N GLN A 34 -0.48 -1.04 4.90
CA GLN A 34 -1.17 0.24 4.74
C GLN A 34 -2.13 0.24 3.55
N LEU A 35 -1.75 -0.37 2.42
CA LEU A 35 -2.66 -0.50 1.28
C LEU A 35 -3.86 -1.38 1.62
N ARG A 36 -3.63 -2.51 2.31
CA ARG A 36 -4.72 -3.39 2.79
C ARG A 36 -5.69 -2.64 3.70
N PHE A 37 -5.16 -1.82 4.61
CA PHE A 37 -5.99 -0.96 5.45
C PHE A 37 -6.80 0.05 4.63
N LYS A 38 -6.17 0.73 3.67
CA LYS A 38 -6.85 1.70 2.77
C LYS A 38 -7.95 1.06 1.93
N LEU A 39 -7.77 -0.19 1.52
CA LEU A 39 -8.74 -0.99 0.78
C LEU A 39 -9.84 -1.59 1.68
N ALA A 40 -9.74 -1.44 3.00
CA ALA A 40 -10.63 -2.05 4.00
C ALA A 40 -10.69 -3.59 3.90
N LEU A 41 -9.56 -4.22 3.56
CA LEU A 41 -9.45 -5.67 3.44
C LEU A 41 -9.51 -6.34 4.82
N GLY A 42 -10.12 -7.52 4.84
CA GLY A 42 -10.21 -8.37 6.02
C GLY A 42 -8.85 -8.94 6.47
N VAL A 43 -8.85 -9.52 7.67
CA VAL A 43 -7.66 -10.19 8.20
C VAL A 43 -7.28 -11.36 7.30
N GLY A 44 -6.03 -11.36 6.82
CA GLY A 44 -5.52 -12.40 5.92
C GLY A 44 -5.80 -12.18 4.43
N GLU A 45 -6.68 -11.24 4.06
CA GLU A 45 -6.90 -10.88 2.66
C GLU A 45 -5.68 -10.17 2.07
N GLN A 46 -5.33 -10.53 0.84
CA GLN A 46 -4.17 -9.99 0.14
C GLN A 46 -4.57 -8.81 -0.75
N VAL A 47 -3.61 -7.93 -1.05
CA VAL A 47 -3.80 -6.87 -2.05
C VAL A 47 -4.20 -7.50 -3.39
N PRO A 48 -5.29 -7.05 -4.02
CA PRO A 48 -5.73 -7.52 -5.34
C PRO A 48 -4.64 -7.35 -6.40
N ASN A 49 -4.55 -8.30 -7.33
CA ASN A 49 -3.52 -8.26 -8.39
C ASN A 49 -3.57 -6.98 -9.23
N GLU A 50 -4.77 -6.43 -9.48
CA GLU A 50 -4.94 -5.18 -10.23
C GLU A 50 -4.38 -3.95 -9.51
N LEU A 51 -4.11 -4.03 -8.20
CA LEU A 51 -3.49 -2.97 -7.39
C LEU A 51 -2.08 -3.35 -6.90
N ALA A 52 -1.53 -4.48 -7.36
CA ALA A 52 -0.25 -5.02 -6.86
C ALA A 52 0.98 -4.18 -7.26
N TYR A 53 0.84 -3.23 -8.19
CA TYR A 53 1.90 -2.28 -8.54
C TYR A 53 2.11 -1.21 -7.45
N ILE A 54 1.05 -0.83 -6.73
CA ILE A 54 1.09 0.25 -5.74
C ILE A 54 2.13 0.00 -4.64
N PRO A 55 2.20 -1.19 -4.00
CA PRO A 55 3.18 -1.41 -2.94
C PRO A 55 4.62 -1.27 -3.40
N ILE A 56 4.93 -1.66 -4.64
CA ILE A 56 6.29 -1.55 -5.18
C ILE A 56 6.64 -0.07 -5.40
N GLU A 57 5.78 0.69 -6.09
CA GLU A 57 6.05 2.11 -6.36
C GLU A 57 6.18 2.94 -5.08
N VAL A 58 5.30 2.71 -4.10
CA VAL A 58 5.37 3.37 -2.80
C VAL A 58 6.64 2.95 -2.05
N ALA A 59 7.04 1.68 -2.12
CA ALA A 59 8.27 1.21 -1.50
C ALA A 59 9.52 1.87 -2.09
N VAL A 60 9.57 2.06 -3.42
CA VAL A 60 10.66 2.79 -4.09
C VAL A 60 10.75 4.22 -3.58
N ARG A 61 9.62 4.95 -3.51
CA ARG A 61 9.56 6.32 -2.99
C ARG A 61 10.06 6.41 -1.55
N ARG A 62 9.62 5.48 -0.69
CA ARG A 62 10.02 5.40 0.73
C ARG A 62 11.51 5.13 0.89
N TYR A 63 12.05 4.19 0.13
CA TYR A 63 13.47 3.89 0.16
C TYR A 63 14.31 5.10 -0.28
N ASN A 64 13.93 5.76 -1.37
CA ASN A 64 14.63 6.94 -1.86
C ASN A 64 14.59 8.09 -0.83
N ARG A 65 13.43 8.31 -0.19
CA ARG A 65 13.31 9.29 0.90
C ARG A 65 14.22 8.94 2.07
N LEU A 66 14.17 7.70 2.57
CA LEU A 66 15.01 7.22 3.67
C LEU A 66 16.50 7.37 3.36
N LYS A 67 16.91 7.04 2.13
CA LYS A 67 18.31 7.19 1.68
C LYS A 67 18.75 8.66 1.69
N ASN A 68 17.91 9.55 1.18
CA ASN A 68 18.19 10.99 1.14
C ASN A 68 18.17 11.61 2.55
N GLU A 69 17.26 11.18 3.42
CA GLU A 69 17.19 11.57 4.83
C GLU A 69 18.42 11.07 5.58
N GLY A 70 18.89 9.84 5.33
CA GLY A 70 20.12 9.30 5.88
C GLY A 70 21.38 10.10 5.49
N MET A 71 21.45 10.58 4.25
CA MET A 71 22.54 11.47 3.81
C MET A 71 22.44 12.87 4.43
N THR A 72 21.21 13.36 4.67
CA THR A 72 20.96 14.66 5.31
C THR A 72 21.19 14.61 6.83
N SER A 73 20.79 13.52 7.50
CA SER A 73 20.99 13.30 8.94
C SER A 73 22.43 12.95 9.31
N TYR A 74 23.23 12.44 8.35
CA TYR A 74 24.70 12.45 8.47
C TYR A 74 25.27 13.89 8.57
N THR A 75 24.52 14.91 8.15
CA THR A 75 24.88 16.34 8.29
C THR A 75 24.33 16.97 9.58
N GLN A 76 23.24 16.45 10.13
CA GLN A 76 22.66 16.87 11.43
C GLN A 76 22.00 15.67 12.12
N GLU A 77 22.61 15.18 13.21
CA GLU A 77 22.10 14.05 13.99
C GLU A 77 20.70 14.34 14.58
N GLY A 78 19.73 13.44 14.35
CA GLY A 78 18.63 13.23 15.29
C GLY A 78 17.17 13.32 14.82
N GLU A 79 16.83 13.12 13.54
CA GLU A 79 15.41 13.09 13.13
C GLU A 79 14.83 11.67 13.00
N SER A 80 13.64 11.47 13.59
CA SER A 80 12.85 10.23 13.52
C SER A 80 12.16 10.08 12.16
N ILE A 81 12.26 8.90 11.54
CA ILE A 81 11.58 8.58 10.27
C ILE A 81 10.06 8.59 10.49
N THR A 82 9.39 9.61 9.97
CA THR A 82 7.92 9.70 9.98
C THR A 82 7.38 9.24 8.62
N PHE A 83 6.60 8.15 8.59
CA PHE A 83 5.92 7.71 7.38
C PHE A 83 4.71 8.61 7.11
N ASN A 84 4.84 9.55 6.17
CA ASN A 84 3.77 10.48 5.80
C ASN A 84 2.65 9.76 5.00
N SER A 85 1.39 10.15 5.20
CA SER A 85 0.23 9.55 4.51
C SER A 85 0.20 9.86 3.01
N ASN A 86 0.95 10.87 2.57
CA ASN A 86 1.01 11.35 1.19
C ASN A 86 1.63 10.35 0.18
N ASP A 87 2.29 9.30 0.66
CA ASP A 87 2.90 8.28 -0.19
C ASP A 87 1.88 7.61 -1.14
N PHE A 88 0.59 7.65 -0.80
CA PHE A 88 -0.50 7.03 -1.57
C PHE A 88 -1.34 8.00 -2.41
N ASP A 89 -1.04 9.30 -2.40
CA ASP A 89 -1.93 10.33 -2.96
C ASP A 89 -2.17 10.12 -4.48
N ASP A 90 -1.12 9.75 -5.22
CA ASP A 90 -1.20 9.48 -6.66
C ASP A 90 -2.07 8.25 -7.00
N PHE A 91 -2.30 7.36 -6.02
CA PHE A 91 -3.05 6.12 -6.20
C PHE A 91 -4.46 6.20 -5.60
N GLN A 92 -4.85 7.36 -5.07
CA GLN A 92 -6.11 7.51 -4.36
C GLN A 92 -7.31 7.23 -5.29
N ALA A 93 -7.24 7.64 -6.55
CA ALA A 93 -8.28 7.35 -7.55
C ALA A 93 -8.47 5.85 -7.79
N ASP A 94 -7.38 5.10 -7.97
CA ASP A 94 -7.42 3.65 -8.20
C ASP A 94 -7.96 2.90 -6.98
N ILE A 95 -7.53 3.31 -5.79
CA ILE A 95 -8.01 2.77 -4.52
C ILE A 95 -9.53 3.02 -4.37
N ASP A 96 -9.99 4.23 -4.63
CA ASP A 96 -11.40 4.59 -4.51
C ASP A 96 -12.26 3.86 -5.53
N ASP A 97 -11.81 3.73 -6.77
CA ASP A 97 -12.53 3.01 -7.81
C ASP A 97 -12.56 1.50 -7.56
N TRP A 98 -11.50 0.94 -6.99
CA TRP A 98 -11.52 -0.43 -6.48
C TRP A 98 -12.56 -0.58 -5.38
N ARG A 99 -12.53 0.30 -4.37
CA ARG A 99 -13.48 0.24 -3.24
C ARG A 99 -14.92 0.39 -3.70
N LYS A 100 -15.23 1.30 -4.62
CA LYS A 100 -16.60 1.47 -5.14
C LYS A 100 -17.13 0.18 -5.78
N ARG A 101 -16.31 -0.49 -6.61
CA ARG A 101 -16.67 -1.76 -7.25
C ARG A 101 -16.92 -2.88 -6.24
N HIS A 102 -16.19 -2.88 -5.13
CA HIS A 102 -16.23 -3.94 -4.11
C HIS A 102 -17.10 -3.60 -2.88
N SER A 103 -17.57 -2.36 -2.75
CA SER A 103 -18.49 -1.92 -1.69
C SER A 103 -19.97 -2.04 -2.08
N GLN A 104 -20.29 -2.29 -3.36
CA GLN A 104 -21.67 -2.40 -3.83
C GLN A 104 -22.40 -3.68 -3.38
N ASP A 105 -21.73 -4.64 -2.75
CA ASP A 105 -22.36 -5.84 -2.20
C ASP A 105 -23.13 -5.60 -0.87
N VAL A 106 -23.05 -4.41 -0.28
CA VAL A 106 -23.66 -4.10 1.04
C VAL A 106 -24.84 -3.11 0.94
N LEU A 107 -25.62 -3.13 -0.14
CA LEU A 107 -26.89 -2.36 -0.24
C LEU A 107 -28.07 -3.18 -0.81
N ILE A 108 -28.23 -4.40 -0.31
CA ILE A 108 -29.54 -5.08 -0.28
C ILE A 108 -29.91 -5.43 1.17
N THR A 109 -29.91 -4.41 2.04
CA THR A 109 -30.77 -4.50 3.23
C THR A 109 -32.19 -4.31 2.74
N VAL A 110 -32.82 -5.44 2.45
CA VAL A 110 -34.24 -5.63 2.18
C VAL A 110 -35.04 -4.68 3.05
N ASP A 111 -35.76 -3.72 2.47
CA ASP A 111 -36.75 -2.94 3.20
C ASP A 111 -37.86 -3.91 3.67
N PRO A 112 -37.97 -4.21 4.98
CA PRO A 112 -38.93 -5.19 5.46
C PRO A 112 -40.37 -4.68 5.42
N PHE A 113 -40.60 -3.43 4.99
CA PHE A 113 -41.92 -2.80 4.96
C PHE A 113 -42.56 -2.72 3.58
N TYR A 114 -41.99 -3.36 2.54
CA TYR A 114 -42.66 -3.48 1.25
C TYR A 114 -43.82 -4.50 1.30
N ARG A 115 -44.91 -4.15 2.01
CA ARG A 115 -46.19 -4.84 1.90
C ARG A 115 -46.80 -4.51 0.54
N LYS A 116 -46.73 -5.47 -0.38
CA LYS A 116 -47.54 -5.50 -1.60
C LYS A 116 -49.01 -5.34 -1.16
N ARG A 117 -49.63 -4.19 -1.42
CA ARG A 117 -51.09 -4.08 -1.33
C ARG A 117 -51.64 -5.06 -2.37
N GLY A 118 -52.31 -6.10 -1.88
CA GLY A 118 -52.98 -7.07 -2.72
C GLY A 118 -54.11 -6.40 -3.51
N ASP A 119 -54.26 -6.89 -4.73
CA ASP A 119 -55.40 -6.68 -5.62
C ASP A 119 -56.64 -7.43 -5.10
#